data_AF-F8B4F7-F1
#
_entry.id   AF-F8B4F7-F1
#
_cell.length_a   1.000
_cell.length_b   1.000
_cell.length_c   1.000
_cell.angle_alpha   90.00
_cell.angle_beta   90.00
_cell.angle_gamma   90.00
#
_symmetry.space_group_name_H-M   'P 1'
#
loop_
_entity.id
_entity.type
_entity.pdbx_description
1 polymer ?
#
loop_
_entity_poly.entity_id
_entity_poly.type
_entity_poly.pdbx_seq_one_letter_code
_entity_poly.pdbx_strand_id
1 'polypeptide(L)' 'MRNRIRIHEERRGMHSVQDLLTVADVMERLSVSKWTVYRLIKEREIVGVLVRGCRRVTVESLIAYQNRIMEDAV' A
#
# COMPACT_ATOMS: atom_id res chain seq x y z
N MET A 1 9.28 -24.03 20.83
CA MET A 1 8.38 -22.85 20.87
C MET A 1 8.58 -22.05 19.59
N ARG A 2 7.66 -22.19 18.63
CA ARG A 2 7.81 -21.68 17.24
C ARG A 2 7.06 -20.37 17.04
N ASN A 3 7.68 -19.49 16.27
CA ASN A 3 7.05 -18.51 15.37
C ASN A 3 5.98 -17.57 15.94
N ARG A 4 6.40 -16.38 16.36
CA ARG A 4 5.56 -15.18 16.18
C ARG A 4 6.14 -14.18 15.17
N ILE A 5 7.43 -14.29 14.82
CA ILE A 5 8.11 -13.39 13.88
C ILE A 5 8.04 -13.91 12.43
N ARG A 6 7.90 -15.22 12.21
CA ARG A 6 8.02 -15.84 10.87
C ARG A 6 6.92 -15.50 9.86
N ILE A 7 5.73 -15.02 10.27
CA ILE A 7 4.64 -14.77 9.30
C ILE A 7 4.83 -13.45 8.54
N HIS A 8 5.61 -12.50 9.08
CA HIS A 8 5.90 -11.24 8.36
C HIS A 8 7.09 -11.33 7.38
N GLU A 9 7.88 -12.41 7.45
CA GLU A 9 9.15 -12.50 6.72
C GLU A 9 9.04 -13.28 5.40
N GLU A 10 8.05 -14.17 5.29
CA GLU A 10 7.93 -15.14 4.19
C GLU A 10 7.18 -14.60 2.96
N ARG A 11 6.69 -13.35 3.02
CA ARG A 11 6.31 -12.54 1.84
C ARG A 11 7.35 -11.49 1.49
N ARG A 12 8.64 -11.75 1.73
CA ARG A 12 9.72 -11.00 1.08
C ARG A 12 9.74 -11.32 -0.42
N GLY A 13 8.69 -10.86 -1.12
CA GLY A 13 8.86 -10.35 -2.46
C GLY A 13 10.01 -9.35 -2.39
N MET A 14 10.97 -9.52 -3.27
CA MET A 14 12.14 -8.66 -3.40
C MET A 14 11.68 -7.30 -3.92
N HIS A 15 10.98 -6.54 -3.08
CA HIS A 15 10.58 -5.18 -3.39
C HIS A 15 11.83 -4.32 -3.23
N SER A 16 12.35 -3.84 -4.36
CA SER A 16 13.41 -2.86 -4.34
C SER A 16 12.88 -1.60 -3.63
N VAL A 17 13.75 -0.76 -3.07
CA VAL A 17 13.33 0.52 -2.46
C VAL A 17 12.54 1.41 -3.44
N GLN A 18 12.56 1.10 -4.75
CA GLN A 18 11.77 1.75 -5.79
C GLN A 18 10.27 1.40 -5.78
N ASP A 19 9.84 0.40 -4.99
CA ASP A 19 8.45 -0.08 -4.98
C ASP A 19 7.56 0.55 -3.89
N LEU A 20 8.05 1.62 -3.26
CA LEU A 20 7.36 2.32 -2.18
C LEU A 20 7.02 3.77 -2.57
N LEU A 21 5.73 4.06 -2.62
CA LEU A 21 5.19 5.38 -2.90
C LEU A 21 5.02 6.17 -1.60
N THR A 22 5.22 7.49 -1.68
CA THR A 22 4.82 8.40 -0.62
C THR A 22 3.30 8.59 -0.64
N VAL A 23 2.75 9.10 0.46
CA VAL A 23 1.33 9.47 0.50
C VAL A 23 0.99 10.53 -0.56
N ALA A 24 1.92 11.45 -0.85
CA ALA A 24 1.72 12.48 -1.87
C ALA A 24 1.62 11.86 -3.28
N ASP A 25 2.51 10.91 -3.62
CA ASP A 25 2.46 10.22 -4.91
C ASP A 25 1.12 9.48 -5.12
N VAL A 26 0.60 8.86 -4.05
CA VAL A 26 -0.69 8.15 -4.10
C VAL A 26 -1.84 9.14 -4.29
N MET A 27 -1.80 10.31 -3.63
CA MET A 27 -2.80 11.35 -3.80
C MET A 27 -2.86 11.83 -5.25
N GLU A 28 -1.70 12.09 -5.86
CA GLU A 28 -1.61 12.52 -7.26
C GLU A 28 -2.13 11.45 -8.21
N ARG A 29 -1.71 10.19 -8.04
CA ARG A 29 -2.10 9.07 -8.91
C ARG A 29 -3.59 8.75 -8.88
N LEU A 30 -4.22 8.87 -7.71
CA LEU A 30 -5.66 8.63 -7.56
C LEU A 30 -6.50 9.91 -7.67
N SER A 31 -5.86 11.08 -7.75
CA SER A 31 -6.53 12.39 -7.67
C SER A 31 -7.44 12.53 -6.44
N VAL A 32 -6.95 12.10 -5.27
CA VAL A 32 -7.72 12.11 -4.00
C VAL A 32 -7.03 12.90 -2.90
N SER A 33 -7.80 13.27 -1.88
CA SER A 33 -7.27 13.94 -0.69
C SER A 33 -6.35 13.04 0.14
N LYS A 34 -5.47 13.65 0.94
CA LYS A 34 -4.63 12.97 1.94
C LYS A 34 -5.48 12.12 2.89
N TRP A 35 -6.61 12.68 3.35
CA TRP A 35 -7.53 11.97 4.25
C TRP A 35 -8.07 10.70 3.61
N THR A 36 -8.43 10.77 2.33
CA THR A 36 -8.88 9.60 1.56
C THR A 36 -7.81 8.53 1.52
N VAL A 37 -6.55 8.88 1.27
CA VAL A 37 -5.44 7.90 1.28
C VAL A 37 -5.31 7.21 2.65
N TYR A 38 -5.36 7.96 3.75
CA TYR A 38 -5.32 7.36 5.09
C TYR A 38 -6.54 6.50 5.39
N ARG A 39 -7.72 6.87 4.90
CA ARG A 39 -8.92 6.03 4.97
C ARG A 39 -8.71 4.72 4.23
N LEU A 40 -8.20 4.74 2.99
CA LEU A 40 -7.92 3.52 2.22
C LEU A 40 -6.92 2.59 2.93
N ILE A 41 -5.88 3.16 3.56
CA ILE A 41 -4.93 2.39 4.38
C ILE A 41 -5.65 1.80 5.61
N LYS A 42 -6.49 2.58 6.28
CA LYS A 42 -7.23 2.15 7.49
C LYS A 42 -8.20 1.01 7.17
N GLU A 43 -8.95 1.14 6.07
CA GLU A 43 -9.90 0.13 5.59
C GLU A 43 -9.21 -1.05 4.86
N ARG A 44 -7.87 -1.07 4.82
CA ARG A 44 -7.04 -2.12 4.21
C ARG A 44 -7.24 -2.30 2.69
N GLU A 45 -7.71 -1.26 2.02
CA GLU A 45 -7.88 -1.22 0.56
C GLU A 45 -6.54 -1.09 -0.17
N ILE A 46 -5.56 -0.46 0.46
CA ILE A 46 -4.16 -0.36 -0.01
C ILE A 46 -3.20 -0.65 1.15
N VAL A 47 -2.02 -1.18 0.83
CA VAL A 47 -1.05 -1.62 1.85
C VAL A 47 -0.13 -0.47 2.23
N GLY A 48 -0.29 0.03 3.46
CA GLY A 48 0.56 1.05 4.04
C GLY A 48 1.63 0.49 4.98
N VAL A 49 2.91 0.60 4.62
CA VAL A 49 4.07 0.21 5.45
C VAL A 49 4.66 1.41 6.19
N LEU A 50 5.20 1.18 7.39
CA LEU A 50 5.90 2.21 8.17
C LEU A 50 7.41 2.07 7.96
N VAL A 51 8.04 3.08 7.38
CA VAL A 51 9.49 3.12 7.14
C VAL A 51 10.07 4.29 7.93
N ARG A 52 10.85 4.00 8.97
CA ARG A 52 11.47 5.03 9.85
C ARG A 52 10.47 6.11 10.32
N GLY A 53 9.23 5.72 10.65
CA GLY A 53 8.18 6.63 11.10
C GLY A 53 7.38 7.33 9.99
N CYS A 54 7.77 7.19 8.72
CA CYS A 54 7.01 7.67 7.58
C CYS A 54 6.13 6.56 6.99
N ARG A 55 4.88 6.88 6.66
CA ARG A 55 4.02 5.94 5.92
C ARG A 55 4.43 5.92 4.43
N ARG A 56 4.52 4.71 3.90
CA ARG A 56 4.73 4.42 2.47
C ARG A 56 3.68 3.43 2.01
N VAL A 57 3.35 3.45 0.73
CA VAL A 57 2.37 2.54 0.11
C VAL A 57 3.10 1.67 -0.91
N THR A 58 2.80 0.38 -0.96
CA THR A 58 3.42 -0.48 -1.98
C THR A 58 2.78 -0.22 -3.35
N VAL A 59 3.61 -0.12 -4.40
CA VAL A 59 3.13 0.08 -5.78
C VAL A 59 2.13 -1.03 -6.18
N GLU A 60 2.43 -2.28 -5.85
CA GLU A 60 1.58 -3.44 -6.13
C GLU A 60 0.17 -3.27 -5.55
N SER A 61 0.05 -2.83 -4.29
CA SER A 61 -1.26 -2.65 -3.67
C SER A 61 -2.08 -1.53 -4.31
N LEU A 62 -1.40 -0.47 -4.77
CA LEU A 62 -2.07 0.62 -5.48
C LEU A 62 -2.60 0.15 -6.84
N ILE A 63 -1.81 -0.62 -7.58
CA ILE A 63 -2.21 -1.19 -8.87
C ILE A 63 -3.41 -2.13 -8.69
N ALA A 64 -3.35 -3.03 -7.68
CA ALA A 64 -4.46 -3.92 -7.37
C ALA A 64 -5.75 -3.16 -7.06
N TYR A 65 -5.65 -2.07 -6.28
CA TYR A 65 -6.78 -1.20 -5.98
C TYR A 65 -7.36 -0.51 -7.23
N GLN A 66 -6.51 0.03 -8.10
CA GLN A 66 -6.93 0.67 -9.35
C GLN A 66 -7.65 -0.32 -10.27
N ASN A 67 -7.11 -1.53 -10.44
CA ASN A 67 -7.72 -2.56 -11.28
C ASN A 67 -9.13 -2.92 -10.79
N ARG A 68 -9.32 -3.05 -9.47
CA ARG A 68 -10.65 -3.34 -8.91
C ARG A 68 -11.64 -2.20 -9.16
N ILE A 69 -11.25 -0.94 -8.97
CA ILE A 69 -12.13 0.20 -9.29
C ILE A 69 -12.52 0.20 -10.77
N MET A 70 -11.56 -0.11 -11.65
CA MET A 70 -11.82 -0.18 -13.09
C MET A 70 -12.78 -1.32 -13.45
N GLU A 71 -12.66 -2.47 -12.79
CA GLU A 71 -13.56 -3.62 -12.98
C GLU A 71 -14.97 -3.31 -12.46
N ASP A 72 -15.10 -2.65 -11.30
CA ASP A 72 -16.39 -2.25 -10.72
C ASP A 72 -17.10 -1.15 -11.55
N ALA A 73 -16.38 -0.45 -12.43
CA ALA A 73 -16.90 0.62 -13.27
C ALA A 73 -17.46 0.14 -14.62
N VAL A 74 -17.32 -1.16 -14.94
CA VAL A 74 -17.79 -1.82 -16.17
C VAL A 74 -19.10 -2.57 -15.89
#